data_AF-X0YZ14-F1
#
_entry.id   AF-X0YZ14-F1
#
_cell.length_a   1.000
_cell.length_b   1.000
_cell.length_c   1.000
_cell.angle_alpha   90.00
_cell.angle_beta   90.00
_cell.angle_gamma   90.00
#
_symmetry.space_group_name_H-M   'P 1'
#
loop_
_entity.id
_entity.type
_entity.pdbx_description
1 polymer ?
#
loop_
_entity_poly.entity_id
_entity_poly.type
_entity_poly.pdbx_seq_one_letter_code
_entity_poly.pdbx_strand_id
1 'polypeptide(L)' 'MTESVALIEGNLPTYEVVQELPTHAEDLITAKALCFKVLLAPHQCTLGELSRLQDLLCSLGYMD' A
#
# COMPACT_ATOMS: atom_id res chain seq x y z
N MET A 1 25.38 37.97 -11.51
CA MET A 1 24.77 37.16 -10.42
C MET A 1 23.75 38.03 -9.71
N THR A 2 22.47 37.89 -10.09
CA THR A 2 21.27 38.10 -9.28
C THR A 2 20.07 37.81 -10.19
N GLU A 3 19.33 36.76 -9.88
CA GLU A 3 18.27 36.17 -10.70
C GLU A 3 16.95 36.92 -10.49
N SER A 4 16.23 37.17 -11.59
CA SER A 4 14.96 37.91 -11.62
C SER A 4 13.82 37.05 -11.05
N VAL A 5 13.08 37.62 -10.09
CA VAL A 5 11.84 37.06 -9.54
C VAL A 5 10.72 37.20 -10.57
N ALA A 6 10.26 36.09 -11.15
CA ALA A 6 9.00 36.01 -11.87
C ALA A 6 7.97 35.31 -10.97
N LEU A 7 7.12 36.12 -10.33
CA LEU A 7 5.87 35.69 -9.72
C LEU A 7 4.96 35.17 -10.83
N ILE A 8 4.84 33.86 -10.97
CA ILE A 8 3.81 33.23 -11.79
C ILE A 8 2.70 32.80 -10.82
N GLU A 9 1.69 33.66 -10.69
CA GLU A 9 0.37 33.30 -10.14
C GLU A 9 -0.29 32.28 -11.08
N GLY A 10 0.18 31.04 -11.00
CA GLY A 10 -0.50 29.87 -11.51
C GLY A 10 -1.18 29.21 -10.33
N ASN A 11 -2.51 29.22 -10.33
CA ASN A 11 -3.37 28.45 -9.44
C ASN A 11 -3.04 26.96 -9.61
N LEU A 12 -1.96 26.50 -8.98
CA LEU A 12 -1.56 25.11 -8.91
C LEU A 12 -2.61 24.44 -8.02
N PRO A 13 -3.34 23.43 -8.50
CA PRO A 13 -4.07 22.57 -7.59
C PRO A 13 -3.00 21.92 -6.71
N THR A 14 -2.82 22.45 -5.50
CA THR A 14 -2.34 21.65 -4.38
C THR A 14 -3.39 20.56 -4.21
N TYR A 15 -3.24 19.52 -5.01
CA TYR A 15 -3.85 18.24 -4.71
C TYR A 15 -3.26 17.90 -3.35
N GLU A 16 -4.05 18.09 -2.30
CA GLU A 16 -3.77 17.48 -1.02
C GLU A 16 -3.68 16.00 -1.32
N VAL A 17 -2.44 15.52 -1.47
CA VAL A 17 -2.15 14.10 -1.47
C VAL A 17 -2.51 13.68 -0.06
N VAL A 18 -3.78 13.34 0.12
CA VAL A 18 -4.27 12.68 1.32
C VAL A 18 -3.39 11.46 1.46
N GLN A 19 -2.49 11.49 2.44
CA GLN A 19 -1.61 10.40 2.80
C GLN A 19 -2.45 9.28 3.42
N GLU A 20 -3.35 8.66 2.65
CA GLU A 20 -4.00 7.39 3.01
C GLU A 20 -3.12 6.18 2.64
N LEU A 21 -1.88 6.43 2.18
CA LEU A 21 -0.97 5.39 1.71
C LEU A 21 -0.17 4.58 2.75
N PRO A 22 0.06 5.00 4.02
CA PRO A 22 1.00 4.23 4.86
C PRO A 22 0.42 2.88 5.29
N THR A 23 -0.87 2.83 5.63
CA THR A 23 -1.50 1.61 6.17
C THR A 23 -1.61 0.51 5.10
N HIS A 24 -2.04 0.87 3.88
CA HIS A 24 -2.20 -0.11 2.81
C HIS A 24 -0.89 -0.66 2.27
N ALA A 25 0.21 0.09 2.35
CA ALA A 25 1.52 -0.39 1.88
C ALA A 25 2.04 -1.55 2.76
N GLU A 26 1.94 -1.43 4.09
CA GLU A 26 2.37 -2.48 5.02
C GLU A 26 1.50 -3.74 4.89
N ASP A 27 0.18 -3.56 4.72
CA ASP A 27 -0.76 -4.65 4.47
C ASP A 27 -0.47 -5.36 3.15
N LEU A 28 -0.15 -4.62 2.09
CA LEU A 28 0.21 -5.18 0.78
C LEU A 28 1.52 -5.97 0.85
N ILE A 29 2.53 -5.47 1.57
CA ILE A 29 3.81 -6.17 1.77
C ILE A 29 3.57 -7.45 2.56
N THR A 30 2.75 -7.39 3.61
CA THR A 30 2.43 -8.53 4.47
C THR A 30 1.63 -9.59 3.69
N ALA A 31 0.60 -9.18 2.95
CA ALA A 31 -0.17 -10.07 2.09
C ALA A 31 0.72 -10.75 1.04
N LYS A 32 1.63 -10.00 0.41
CA LYS A 32 2.59 -10.54 -0.55
C LYS A 32 3.51 -11.59 0.10
N ALA A 33 4.06 -11.31 1.27
CA ALA A 33 4.94 -12.24 1.99
C ALA A 33 4.19 -13.54 2.36
N LEU A 34 2.95 -13.42 2.84
CA LEU A 34 2.10 -14.57 3.16
C LEU A 34 1.76 -15.38 1.91
N CYS A 35 1.41 -14.74 0.79
CA CYS A 35 1.20 -15.43 -0.50
C CYS A 35 2.43 -16.23 -0.95
N PHE A 36 3.62 -15.64 -0.88
CA PHE A 36 4.85 -16.36 -1.22
C PHE A 36 5.11 -17.53 -0.29
N LYS A 37 4.83 -17.39 1.01
CA LYS A 37 4.98 -18.48 1.98
C LYS A 37 4.02 -19.63 1.69
N VAL A 38 2.76 -19.33 1.35
CA VAL A 38 1.76 -20.34 0.95
C VAL A 38 2.20 -21.08 -0.31
N LEU A 39 2.74 -20.37 -1.31
CA LEU A 39 3.18 -20.96 -2.58
C LEU A 39 4.46 -21.80 -2.43
N LEU A 40 5.43 -21.34 -1.66
CA LEU A 40 6.75 -21.95 -1.55
C LEU A 40 6.85 -23.02 -0.45
N ALA A 41 6.09 -22.85 0.63
CA ALA A 41 6.14 -23.73 1.80
C ALA A 41 4.75 -23.96 2.41
N PRO A 42 3.79 -24.54 1.65
CA PRO A 42 2.40 -24.70 2.10
C PRO A 42 2.28 -25.53 3.39
N HIS A 43 3.19 -26.46 3.63
CA HIS A 43 3.24 -27.28 4.84
C HIS A 43 3.67 -26.52 6.11
N GLN A 44 4.20 -25.31 5.97
CA GLN A 44 4.61 -24.44 7.10
C GLN A 44 3.64 -23.29 7.33
N CYS A 45 2.59 -23.17 6.51
CA CYS A 45 1.57 -22.17 6.73
C CYS A 45 0.60 -22.64 7.82
N THR A 46 0.41 -21.77 8.80
CA THR A 46 -0.59 -22.00 9.85
C THR A 46 -1.96 -21.51 9.40
N LEU A 47 -3.03 -22.07 9.96
CA LEU A 47 -4.40 -21.65 9.66
C LEU A 47 -4.63 -20.16 10.01
N GLY A 48 -3.95 -19.65 11.05
CA GLY A 48 -3.98 -18.23 11.42
C GLY A 48 -3.33 -17.31 10.39
N GLU A 49 -2.24 -17.75 9.75
CA GLU A 49 -1.62 -16.99 8.64
C GLU A 49 -2.51 -16.94 7.41
N LEU A 50 -3.24 -18.02 7.12
CA LEU A 50 -4.21 -18.04 6.02
C LEU A 50 -5.41 -17.13 6.30
N SER A 51 -5.94 -17.16 7.53
CA SER A 51 -7.01 -16.23 7.95
C SER A 51 -6.55 -14.79 7.83
N ARG A 52 -5.33 -14.48 8.30
CA ARG A 52 -4.76 -13.14 8.22
C ARG A 52 -4.52 -12.69 6.78
N LEU A 53 -4.08 -13.59 5.91
CA LEU A 53 -3.97 -13.31 4.48
C LEU A 53 -5.35 -13.00 3.87
N GLN A 54 -6.39 -13.75 4.23
CA GLN A 54 -7.76 -13.51 3.78
C GLN A 54 -8.28 -12.15 4.25
N ASP A 55 -8.12 -11.80 5.53
CA ASP A 55 -8.50 -10.49 6.06
C ASP A 55 -7.77 -9.35 5.33
N LEU A 56 -6.48 -9.50 5.06
CA LEU A 56 -5.70 -8.51 4.31
C LEU A 56 -6.21 -8.36 2.88
N LEU A 57 -6.50 -9.47 2.19
CA LEU A 57 -7.03 -9.44 0.82
C LEU A 57 -8.44 -8.82 0.77
N CYS A 58 -9.30 -9.08 1.75
CA CYS A 58 -10.60 -8.43 1.91
C CYS A 58 -10.45 -6.93 2.19
N SER A 59 -9.58 -6.53 3.12
CA SER A 59 -9.33 -5.12 3.44
C SER A 59 -8.71 -4.33 2.27
N LEU A 60 -8.00 -5.02 1.38
CA LEU A 60 -7.43 -4.44 0.15
C LEU A 60 -8.41 -4.48 -1.03
N GLY A 61 -9.62 -5.04 -0.86
CA GLY A 61 -10.65 -5.11 -1.89
C GLY A 61 -10.38 -6.14 -2.99
N TYR A 62 -9.53 -7.14 -2.75
CA TYR A 62 -9.26 -8.22 -3.70
C TYR A 62 -10.25 -9.40 -3.60
N MET A 63 -11.02 -9.49 -2.51
CA MET A 63 -12.06 -10.49 -2.31
C MET A 63 -13.33 -9.79 -1.80
N ASP A 64 -14.47 -10.12 -2.43
CA ASP A 64 -15.84 -9.66 -2.11
C ASP A 64 -16.59 -10.76 -1.36
#